data_AF-A0A7X7FTV0-F1
#
_entry.id   AF-A0A7X7FTV0-F1
#
_cell.length_a   1.000
_cell.length_b   1.000
_cell.length_c   1.000
_cell.angle_alpha   90.00
_cell.angle_beta   90.00
_cell.angle_gamma   90.00
#
_symmetry.space_group_name_H-M   'P 1'
#
loop_
_entity.id
_entity.type
_entity.pdbx_description
1 polymer ?
#
loop_
_entity_poly.entity_id
_entity_poly.type
_entity_poly.pdbx_seq_one_letter_code
_entity_poly.pdbx_strand_id
1 'polypeptide(L)'
;MSDTNLNTAVPTAAPGTSEASAGTLAASGANQTPAPAVSTGPQRDFPPSAEKVLIIGLDGATFDILKPMMDSGRMPNLTRLVNEGSSGILYSTQPPITPAAWTTFMTGKGPGRHGIVDFERYDVATGKLSFNSTYEIRERTIWEILSEKGFQVGSIHVPMTYPPRKVNGFMVSGFETPSVAAEFTWPPDLKQEILRRWPTYSYRADWKRRVLGRDKTLRRNLRHIERSFHQGAELATFCGDRCGWDVLMVLFKLVDNLQHKTWKYLDPKTSSRYPHAAALAANCFVELDKALGTLFDYARRHSASVLMMS
;
A
#
# COMPACT_ATOMS: atom_id res chain seq x y z
N MET A 1 63.03 -20.50 -30.68
CA MET A 1 62.53 -20.21 -32.04
C MET A 1 61.52 -19.11 -31.88
N SER A 2 61.76 -17.85 -32.19
CA SER A 2 62.87 -17.06 -32.77
C SER A 2 62.27 -15.63 -32.78
N ASP A 3 62.94 -14.65 -32.17
CA ASP A 3 63.60 -13.50 -32.87
C ASP A 3 62.59 -12.59 -33.61
N THR A 4 62.60 -11.24 -33.59
CA THR A 4 63.59 -10.18 -33.30
C THR A 4 62.82 -8.83 -33.42
N ASN A 5 63.04 -7.79 -32.58
CA ASN A 5 63.83 -6.54 -32.84
C ASN A 5 63.43 -5.73 -34.11
N LEU A 6 63.53 -4.39 -34.25
CA LEU A 6 64.16 -3.26 -33.52
C LEU A 6 63.76 -1.93 -34.24
N ASN A 7 64.22 -0.80 -33.69
CA ASN A 7 64.43 0.56 -34.26
C ASN A 7 63.32 1.61 -34.10
N THR A 8 63.43 2.61 -33.20
CA THR A 8 64.38 3.76 -33.05
C THR A 8 64.15 4.92 -34.02
N ALA A 9 63.82 6.11 -33.50
CA ALA A 9 64.66 7.32 -33.60
C ALA A 9 63.98 8.55 -32.96
N VAL A 10 64.78 9.30 -32.21
CA VAL A 10 64.58 10.64 -31.61
C VAL A 10 65.40 11.65 -32.44
N PRO A 11 65.02 12.94 -32.52
CA PRO A 11 65.83 14.04 -31.94
C PRO A 11 64.94 15.15 -31.31
N THR A 12 65.10 15.65 -30.07
CA THR A 12 66.10 16.54 -29.38
C THR A 12 66.27 18.00 -29.84
N ALA A 13 66.13 18.91 -28.84
CA ALA A 13 66.60 20.30 -28.63
C ALA A 13 65.78 21.46 -29.28
N ALA A 14 65.09 22.38 -28.57
CA ALA A 14 65.43 23.40 -27.52
C ALA A 14 65.91 24.76 -28.11
N PRO A 15 65.96 25.89 -27.37
CA PRO A 15 64.94 26.60 -26.58
C PRO A 15 64.85 28.11 -26.96
N GLY A 16 63.85 28.86 -26.46
CA GLY A 16 63.75 30.31 -26.65
C GLY A 16 63.01 31.02 -25.51
N THR A 17 63.73 31.88 -24.80
CA THR A 17 63.34 32.73 -23.65
C THR A 17 62.87 34.12 -24.08
N SER A 18 61.94 34.74 -23.34
CA SER A 18 61.77 36.21 -23.11
C SER A 18 60.38 36.44 -22.50
N GLU A 19 60.25 36.70 -21.19
CA GLU A 19 60.28 37.99 -20.50
C GLU A 19 58.97 38.80 -20.54
N ALA A 20 58.74 39.52 -19.43
CA ALA A 20 57.46 39.95 -18.91
C ALA A 20 56.96 41.29 -19.47
N SER A 21 55.64 41.53 -19.36
CA SER A 21 55.13 42.88 -19.10
C SER A 21 53.80 42.82 -18.35
N ALA A 22 53.78 43.47 -17.19
CA ALA A 22 52.61 43.70 -16.36
C ALA A 22 51.60 44.65 -17.04
N GLY A 23 50.32 44.32 -16.91
CA GLY A 23 49.20 45.17 -17.32
C GLY A 23 48.05 45.03 -16.32
N THR A 24 47.98 46.00 -15.41
CA THR A 24 46.89 46.17 -14.44
C THR A 24 45.61 46.58 -15.15
N LEU A 25 44.53 45.81 -15.02
CA LEU A 25 43.17 46.31 -15.25
C LEU A 25 42.23 45.87 -14.12
N ALA A 26 41.49 46.85 -13.64
CA ALA A 26 40.70 46.86 -12.42
C ALA A 26 39.45 45.98 -12.47
N ALA A 27 38.97 45.67 -11.28
CA ALA A 27 37.81 44.87 -10.95
C ALA A 27 36.49 45.33 -11.62
N SER A 28 35.68 44.36 -12.02
CA SER A 28 34.22 44.47 -11.90
C SER A 28 33.71 43.20 -11.20
N GLY A 29 33.20 43.39 -9.99
CA GLY A 29 32.62 42.33 -9.17
C GLY A 29 31.25 41.94 -9.68
N ALA A 30 31.14 40.75 -10.25
CA ALA A 30 29.87 40.04 -10.35
C ALA A 30 29.84 39.02 -9.22
N ASN A 31 29.24 39.39 -8.09
CA ASN A 31 28.99 38.50 -6.97
C ASN A 31 27.87 37.53 -7.39
N GLN A 32 28.21 36.48 -8.14
CA GLN A 32 27.27 35.39 -8.42
C GLN A 32 27.23 34.48 -7.21
N THR A 33 26.15 34.60 -6.44
CA THR A 33 25.78 33.67 -5.39
C THR A 33 25.76 32.25 -5.99
N PRO A 34 26.49 31.27 -5.43
CA PRO A 34 26.39 29.89 -5.90
C PRO A 34 24.94 29.44 -5.74
N ALA A 35 24.35 28.91 -6.82
CA ALA A 35 23.06 28.25 -6.75
C ALA A 35 23.11 27.15 -5.66
N PRO A 36 22.05 26.98 -4.84
CA PRO A 36 22.05 25.97 -3.80
C PRO A 36 22.29 24.60 -4.43
N ALA A 37 23.27 23.88 -3.88
CA ALA A 37 23.56 22.52 -4.28
C ALA A 37 22.29 21.68 -4.17
N VAL A 38 21.81 21.17 -5.30
CA VAL A 38 20.73 20.20 -5.33
C VAL A 38 21.21 19.01 -4.53
N SER A 39 20.56 18.76 -3.39
CA SER A 39 20.77 17.56 -2.58
C SER A 39 20.51 16.35 -3.46
N THR A 40 21.58 15.76 -4.00
CA THR A 40 21.50 14.46 -4.64
C THR A 40 21.20 13.45 -3.54
N GLY A 41 19.93 13.06 -3.45
CA GLY A 41 19.50 11.95 -2.60
C GLY A 41 20.33 10.68 -2.90
N PRO A 42 20.22 9.65 -2.05
CA PRO A 42 21.03 8.44 -2.18
C PRO A 42 21.01 7.91 -3.62
N GLN A 43 22.21 7.74 -4.19
CA GLN A 43 22.42 7.24 -5.54
C GLN A 43 21.75 5.87 -5.66
N ARG A 44 20.72 5.77 -6.49
CA ARG A 44 19.96 4.53 -6.68
C ARG A 44 20.72 3.66 -7.70
N ASP A 45 20.97 2.40 -7.36
CA ASP A 45 21.67 1.43 -8.23
C ASP A 45 20.90 1.15 -9.55
N PHE A 46 19.62 1.52 -9.60
CA PHE A 46 18.76 1.37 -10.78
C PHE A 46 17.88 2.62 -10.95
N PRO A 47 17.53 2.99 -12.20
CA PRO A 47 16.51 4.01 -12.43
C PRO A 47 15.21 3.53 -11.78
N PRO A 48 14.48 4.42 -11.06
CA PRO A 48 13.26 4.03 -10.41
C PRO A 48 12.24 3.53 -11.44
N SER A 49 11.65 2.37 -11.20
CA SER A 49 10.55 1.85 -12.03
C SER A 49 9.25 2.64 -11.85
N ALA A 50 9.15 3.42 -10.76
CA ALA A 50 8.06 4.36 -10.48
C ALA A 50 8.56 5.45 -9.50
N GLU A 51 8.04 6.67 -9.65
CA GLU A 51 8.28 7.74 -8.66
C GLU A 51 7.41 7.58 -7.41
N LYS A 52 6.16 7.16 -7.59
CA LYS A 52 5.21 6.87 -6.52
C LYS A 52 4.45 5.57 -6.76
N VAL A 53 4.05 4.89 -5.68
CA VAL A 53 3.31 3.62 -5.74
C VAL A 53 2.09 3.65 -4.83
N LEU A 54 0.90 3.48 -5.41
CA LEU A 54 -0.34 3.23 -4.68
C LEU A 54 -0.62 1.72 -4.64
N ILE A 55 -0.60 1.14 -3.44
CA ILE A 55 -0.89 -0.26 -3.18
C ILE A 55 -2.33 -0.37 -2.68
N ILE A 56 -3.14 -1.19 -3.34
CA ILE A 56 -4.52 -1.45 -2.96
C ILE A 56 -4.65 -2.93 -2.61
N GLY A 57 -4.92 -3.22 -1.34
CA GLY A 57 -5.23 -4.56 -0.89
C GLY A 57 -6.75 -4.83 -0.95
N LEU A 58 -7.15 -5.99 -1.44
CA LEU A 58 -8.52 -6.49 -1.37
C LEU A 58 -8.52 -7.79 -0.56
N ASP A 59 -8.81 -7.73 0.74
CA ASP A 59 -8.67 -8.90 1.63
C ASP A 59 -9.55 -10.07 1.15
N GLY A 60 -8.93 -11.23 0.94
CA GLY A 60 -9.56 -12.47 0.52
C GLY A 60 -10.11 -12.49 -0.92
N ALA A 61 -9.94 -11.44 -1.72
CA ALA A 61 -10.52 -11.37 -3.06
C ALA A 61 -9.99 -12.47 -4.00
N THR A 62 -10.88 -13.01 -4.84
CA THR A 62 -10.52 -14.05 -5.83
C THR A 62 -11.06 -13.72 -7.21
N PHE A 63 -10.30 -14.11 -8.24
CA PHE A 63 -10.76 -14.04 -9.63
C PHE A 63 -12.01 -14.88 -9.89
N ASP A 64 -12.32 -15.88 -9.07
CA ASP A 64 -13.58 -16.65 -9.17
C ASP A 64 -14.82 -15.76 -9.02
N ILE A 65 -14.69 -14.63 -8.31
CA ILE A 65 -15.76 -13.63 -8.17
C ILE A 65 -15.48 -12.41 -9.05
N LEU A 66 -14.25 -11.88 -9.03
CA LEU A 66 -13.92 -10.65 -9.74
C LEU A 66 -14.04 -10.79 -11.27
N LYS A 67 -13.61 -11.92 -11.84
CA LYS A 67 -13.66 -12.12 -13.30
C LYS A 67 -15.10 -12.16 -13.83
N PRO A 68 -16.05 -12.93 -13.26
CA PRO A 68 -17.45 -12.85 -13.69
C PRO A 68 -18.08 -11.44 -13.52
N MET A 69 -17.69 -10.70 -12.48
CA MET A 69 -18.17 -9.32 -12.29
C MET A 69 -17.63 -8.37 -13.37
N MET A 70 -16.36 -8.50 -13.73
CA MET A 70 -15.75 -7.76 -14.85
C MET A 70 -16.37 -8.15 -16.20
N ASP A 71 -16.49 -9.45 -16.48
CA ASP A 71 -17.06 -9.98 -17.73
C ASP A 71 -18.53 -9.54 -17.94
N SER A 72 -19.28 -9.33 -16.85
CA SER A 72 -20.65 -8.81 -16.89
C SER A 72 -20.75 -7.27 -16.95
N GLY A 73 -19.62 -6.57 -17.05
CA GLY A 73 -19.56 -5.11 -17.12
C GLY A 73 -19.83 -4.38 -15.80
N ARG A 74 -19.83 -5.09 -14.66
CA ARG A 74 -20.16 -4.52 -13.34
C ARG A 74 -18.99 -3.82 -12.66
N MET A 75 -17.75 -4.11 -13.07
CA MET A 75 -16.53 -3.54 -12.48
C MET A 75 -15.64 -2.87 -13.55
N PRO A 76 -16.13 -1.82 -14.24
CA PRO A 76 -15.41 -1.22 -15.36
C PRO A 76 -14.05 -0.62 -14.98
N ASN A 77 -13.88 -0.10 -13.76
CA ASN A 77 -12.59 0.45 -13.33
C ASN A 77 -11.55 -0.65 -13.16
N LEU A 78 -11.91 -1.75 -12.51
CA LEU A 78 -11.04 -2.91 -12.37
C LEU A 78 -10.75 -3.57 -13.73
N THR A 79 -11.76 -3.71 -14.60
CA THR A 79 -11.57 -4.21 -15.98
C THR A 79 -10.52 -3.39 -16.72
N ARG A 80 -10.58 -2.05 -16.60
CA ARG A 80 -9.60 -1.16 -17.22
C ARG A 80 -8.19 -1.39 -16.67
N LEU A 81 -8.03 -1.47 -15.34
CA LEU A 81 -6.73 -1.74 -14.71
C LEU A 81 -6.12 -3.06 -15.19
N VAL A 82 -6.93 -4.12 -15.28
CA VAL A 82 -6.49 -5.44 -15.73
C VAL A 82 -6.09 -5.43 -17.20
N ASN A 83 -6.84 -4.75 -18.06
CA ASN A 83 -6.57 -4.68 -19.50
C ASN A 83 -5.38 -3.78 -19.87
N GLU A 84 -5.16 -2.70 -19.12
CA GLU A 84 -4.06 -1.75 -19.34
C GLU A 84 -2.77 -2.15 -18.62
N GLY A 85 -2.82 -3.16 -17.74
CA GLY A 85 -1.72 -3.57 -16.86
C GLY A 85 -1.29 -5.03 -17.03
N SER A 86 -0.72 -5.58 -15.96
CA SER A 86 -0.39 -6.99 -15.84
C SER A 86 -1.19 -7.60 -14.70
N SER A 87 -1.76 -8.78 -14.91
CA SER A 87 -2.56 -9.49 -13.92
C SER A 87 -2.23 -10.97 -13.90
N GLY A 88 -2.42 -11.61 -12.74
CA GLY A 88 -2.15 -13.02 -12.54
C GLY A 88 -2.58 -13.49 -11.16
N ILE A 89 -2.60 -14.81 -10.98
CA ILE A 89 -2.91 -15.42 -9.69
C ILE A 89 -1.65 -15.41 -8.82
N LEU A 90 -1.76 -14.89 -7.60
CA LEU A 90 -0.72 -14.98 -6.58
C LEU A 90 -1.05 -16.12 -5.61
N TYR A 91 -0.02 -16.88 -5.22
CA TYR A 91 -0.16 -17.88 -4.17
C TYR A 91 -0.01 -17.22 -2.80
N SER A 92 -1.00 -17.41 -1.93
CA SER A 92 -0.97 -16.90 -0.56
C SER A 92 0.01 -17.72 0.32
N THR A 93 0.14 -17.31 1.58
CA THR A 93 0.87 -18.05 2.61
C THR A 93 0.20 -19.37 2.96
N GLN A 94 0.97 -20.26 3.59
CA GLN A 94 0.43 -21.42 4.31
C GLN A 94 0.64 -21.18 5.82
N PRO A 95 -0.43 -20.97 6.62
CA PRO A 95 -1.84 -20.96 6.24
C PRO A 95 -2.29 -19.67 5.51
N PRO A 96 -3.34 -19.72 4.66
CA PRO A 96 -3.86 -18.56 3.94
C PRO A 96 -4.81 -17.75 4.82
N ILE A 97 -4.29 -17.20 5.92
CA ILE A 97 -5.05 -16.45 6.92
C ILE A 97 -4.59 -14.98 6.90
N THR A 98 -5.52 -14.04 6.91
CA THR A 98 -5.31 -12.58 6.80
C THR A 98 -4.05 -12.07 7.53
N PRO A 99 -3.87 -12.23 8.86
CA PRO A 99 -2.71 -11.73 9.59
C PRO A 99 -1.40 -12.39 9.16
N ALA A 100 -1.41 -13.66 8.76
CA ALA A 100 -0.22 -14.34 8.25
C ALA A 100 0.16 -13.78 6.87
N ALA A 101 -0.80 -13.68 5.96
CA ALA A 101 -0.60 -13.22 4.59
C ALA A 101 -0.13 -11.75 4.54
N TRP A 102 -0.83 -10.84 5.23
CA TRP A 102 -0.47 -9.42 5.23
C TRP A 102 0.84 -9.15 5.98
N THR A 103 1.18 -9.92 7.02
CA THR A 103 2.52 -9.81 7.64
C THR A 103 3.62 -10.35 6.72
N THR A 104 3.35 -11.43 5.98
CA THR A 104 4.28 -11.91 4.96
C THR A 104 4.50 -10.87 3.87
N PHE A 105 3.45 -10.22 3.38
CA PHE A 105 3.55 -9.09 2.46
C PHE A 105 4.44 -7.98 3.04
N MET A 106 4.17 -7.55 4.28
CA MET A 106 4.90 -6.45 4.89
C MET A 106 6.37 -6.80 5.18
N THR A 107 6.74 -8.06 5.36
CA THR A 107 8.11 -8.44 5.80
C THR A 107 8.94 -9.13 4.71
N GLY A 108 8.30 -9.64 3.66
CA GLY A 108 8.93 -10.51 2.67
C GLY A 108 9.42 -11.84 3.27
N LYS A 109 8.90 -12.25 4.43
CA LYS A 109 9.24 -13.50 5.14
C LYS A 109 7.98 -14.32 5.34
N GLY A 110 8.09 -15.64 5.47
CA GLY A 110 6.95 -16.50 5.78
C GLY A 110 6.57 -16.51 7.27
N PRO A 111 5.40 -17.10 7.63
CA PRO A 111 4.89 -17.12 9.01
C PRO A 111 5.85 -17.65 10.07
N GLY A 112 6.64 -18.68 9.73
CA GLY A 112 7.64 -19.24 10.63
C GLY A 112 8.78 -18.27 11.00
N ARG A 113 9.04 -17.26 10.17
CA ARG A 113 10.09 -16.25 10.39
C ARG A 113 9.56 -15.03 11.12
N HIS A 114 8.51 -14.40 10.61
CA HIS A 114 7.93 -13.20 11.25
C HIS A 114 7.11 -13.51 12.50
N GLY A 115 6.70 -14.78 12.70
CA GLY A 115 6.07 -15.25 13.94
C GLY A 115 4.55 -15.08 14.03
N ILE A 116 3.91 -14.59 12.97
CA ILE A 116 2.45 -14.35 12.95
C ILE A 116 1.78 -15.44 12.11
N VAL A 117 0.95 -16.26 12.75
CA VAL A 117 0.22 -17.35 12.09
C VAL A 117 -1.31 -17.15 12.09
N ASP A 118 -1.82 -16.39 13.05
CA ASP A 118 -3.25 -16.09 13.25
C ASP A 118 -3.40 -14.73 13.97
N PHE A 119 -4.62 -14.24 14.13
CA PHE A 119 -4.94 -13.04 14.90
C PHE A 119 -4.69 -13.27 16.39
N GLU A 120 -4.82 -14.51 16.85
CA GLU A 120 -4.64 -14.92 18.23
C GLU A 120 -3.36 -15.75 18.38
N ARG A 121 -2.68 -15.58 19.50
CA ARG A 121 -1.59 -16.45 19.94
C ARG A 121 -1.97 -17.15 21.22
N TYR A 122 -1.55 -18.41 21.31
CA TYR A 122 -1.66 -19.19 22.52
C TYR A 122 -0.32 -19.19 23.25
N ASP A 123 -0.32 -18.69 24.49
CA ASP A 123 0.82 -18.79 25.38
C ASP A 123 0.74 -20.11 26.16
N VAL A 124 1.65 -21.03 25.85
CA VAL A 124 1.71 -22.36 26.47
C VAL A 124 2.10 -22.31 27.94
N ALA A 125 2.84 -21.29 28.38
CA ALA A 125 3.28 -21.17 29.77
C ALA A 125 2.16 -20.68 30.68
N THR A 126 1.29 -19.79 30.17
CA THR A 126 0.16 -19.25 30.93
C THR A 126 -1.18 -19.91 30.60
N GLY A 127 -1.26 -20.69 29.52
CA GLY A 127 -2.49 -21.29 29.01
C GLY A 127 -3.48 -20.27 28.44
N LYS A 128 -3.02 -19.07 28.07
CA LYS A 128 -3.89 -17.95 27.67
C LYS A 128 -3.84 -17.70 26.18
N LEU A 129 -5.01 -17.41 25.62
CA LEU A 129 -5.16 -16.87 24.28
C LEU A 129 -5.12 -15.34 24.36
N SER A 130 -4.32 -14.70 23.50
CA SER A 130 -4.23 -13.24 23.41
C SER A 130 -4.17 -12.81 21.95
N PHE A 131 -4.61 -11.59 21.63
CA PHE A 131 -4.45 -11.05 20.29
C PHE A 131 -2.98 -10.74 20.01
N ASN A 132 -2.54 -11.08 18.80
CA ASN A 132 -1.29 -10.58 18.25
C ASN A 132 -1.42 -9.08 17.97
N SER A 133 -0.30 -8.39 18.08
CA SER A 133 -0.12 -6.97 17.77
C SER A 133 1.16 -6.79 16.96
N THR A 134 1.48 -5.54 16.63
CA THR A 134 2.76 -5.22 15.98
C THR A 134 3.96 -5.66 16.80
N TYR A 135 3.87 -5.80 18.12
CA TYR A 135 4.99 -6.21 18.97
C TYR A 135 5.44 -7.65 18.73
N GLU A 136 4.56 -8.50 18.19
CA GLU A 136 4.83 -9.91 17.95
C GLU A 136 5.55 -10.15 16.61
N ILE A 137 5.61 -9.15 15.73
CA ILE A 137 6.30 -9.24 14.44
C ILE A 137 7.81 -9.18 14.68
N ARG A 138 8.49 -10.29 14.36
CA ARG A 138 9.94 -10.49 14.61
C ARG A 138 10.87 -9.95 13.52
N GLU A 139 10.29 -9.48 12.42
CA GLU A 139 11.01 -9.08 11.22
C GLU A 139 10.69 -7.61 10.91
N ARG A 140 11.61 -6.93 10.23
CA ARG A 140 11.39 -5.54 9.79
C ARG A 140 10.34 -5.49 8.70
N THR A 141 9.44 -4.52 8.80
CA THR A 141 8.42 -4.27 7.78
C THR A 141 8.97 -3.37 6.67
N ILE A 142 8.36 -3.46 5.49
CA ILE A 142 8.64 -2.60 4.35
C ILE A 142 8.41 -1.13 4.70
N TRP A 143 7.47 -0.83 5.60
CA TRP A 143 7.20 0.53 6.10
C TRP A 143 8.40 1.11 6.84
N GLU A 144 9.02 0.32 7.71
CA GLU A 144 10.22 0.72 8.46
C GLU A 144 11.41 0.88 7.53
N ILE A 145 11.62 -0.09 6.64
CA ILE A 145 12.73 -0.08 5.66
C ILE A 145 12.64 1.16 4.75
N LEU A 146 11.45 1.46 4.22
CA LEU A 146 11.23 2.64 3.37
C LEU A 146 11.41 3.94 4.14
N SER A 147 10.88 4.02 5.37
CA SER A 147 11.01 5.20 6.22
C SER A 147 12.47 5.51 6.56
N GLU A 148 13.27 4.50 6.92
CA GLU A 148 14.70 4.64 7.20
C GLU A 148 15.49 5.09 5.96
N LYS A 149 15.04 4.71 4.77
CA LYS A 149 15.60 5.15 3.48
C LYS A 149 15.12 6.54 3.06
N GLY A 150 14.32 7.23 3.88
CA GLY A 150 13.85 8.59 3.64
C GLY A 150 12.59 8.69 2.76
N PHE A 151 11.97 7.58 2.40
CA PHE A 151 10.71 7.60 1.64
C PHE A 151 9.53 7.91 2.56
N GLN A 152 8.56 8.66 2.03
CA GLN A 152 7.30 8.91 2.71
C GLN A 152 6.34 7.72 2.54
N VAL A 153 5.86 7.16 3.65
CA VAL A 153 4.97 6.00 3.67
C VAL A 153 3.61 6.38 4.26
N GLY A 154 2.54 5.98 3.58
CA GLY A 154 1.18 5.95 4.09
C GLY A 154 0.68 4.51 4.19
N SER A 155 0.13 4.11 5.33
CA SER A 155 -0.49 2.78 5.50
C SER A 155 -1.85 2.92 6.17
N ILE A 156 -2.90 2.33 5.59
CA ILE A 156 -4.28 2.44 6.07
C ILE A 156 -4.93 1.06 6.12
N HIS A 157 -5.42 0.71 7.31
CA HIS A 157 -6.22 -0.50 7.60
C HIS A 157 -5.53 -1.84 7.32
N VAL A 158 -4.22 -1.85 7.09
CA VAL A 158 -3.44 -3.07 6.92
C VAL A 158 -3.39 -3.83 8.25
N PRO A 159 -3.76 -5.12 8.32
CA PRO A 159 -3.72 -5.92 9.53
C PRO A 159 -2.31 -5.99 10.10
N MET A 160 -2.22 -6.23 11.40
CA MET A 160 -0.95 -6.32 12.12
C MET A 160 -0.17 -5.00 12.07
N THR A 161 -0.87 -3.88 12.16
CA THR A 161 -0.32 -2.52 12.27
C THR A 161 -0.77 -1.79 13.54
N TYR A 162 -1.53 -2.43 14.43
CA TYR A 162 -1.81 -1.91 15.77
C TYR A 162 -0.89 -2.54 16.84
N PRO A 163 -0.37 -1.74 17.79
CA PRO A 163 -0.32 -0.27 17.77
C PRO A 163 0.48 0.26 16.59
N PRO A 164 0.13 1.43 16.02
CA PRO A 164 0.82 2.01 14.87
C PRO A 164 2.28 2.29 15.21
N ARG A 165 3.19 1.75 14.40
CA ARG A 165 4.62 2.07 14.50
C ARG A 165 4.89 3.43 13.84
N LYS A 166 5.89 4.15 14.35
CA LYS A 166 6.36 5.40 13.75
C LYS A 166 6.94 5.15 12.36
N VAL A 167 6.49 5.94 11.39
CA VAL A 167 6.97 5.95 10.01
C VAL A 167 7.27 7.38 9.56
N ASN A 168 8.09 7.52 8.51
CA ASN A 168 8.24 8.79 7.81
C ASN A 168 6.99 9.01 6.95
N GLY A 169 5.97 9.68 7.47
CA GLY A 169 4.65 9.77 6.84
C GLY A 169 3.56 9.45 7.85
N PHE A 170 2.63 8.57 7.50
CA PHE A 170 1.47 8.28 8.33
C PHE A 170 1.04 6.80 8.34
N MET A 171 0.34 6.42 9.39
CA MET A 171 -0.25 5.10 9.56
C MET A 171 -1.62 5.23 10.22
N VAL A 172 -2.61 4.50 9.72
CA VAL A 172 -3.91 4.26 10.35
C VAL A 172 -4.03 2.75 10.52
N SER A 173 -4.04 2.29 11.76
CA SER A 173 -3.85 0.87 12.08
C SER A 173 -4.99 -0.04 11.60
N GLY A 174 -4.70 -1.33 11.58
CA GLY A 174 -5.54 -2.38 11.03
C GLY A 174 -6.76 -2.76 11.85
N PHE A 175 -7.45 -3.80 11.38
CA PHE A 175 -8.69 -4.33 11.98
C PHE A 175 -8.53 -4.77 13.44
N GLU A 176 -7.34 -5.22 13.84
CA GLU A 176 -7.04 -5.64 15.21
C GLU A 176 -6.97 -4.48 16.21
N THR A 177 -7.16 -3.23 15.75
CA THR A 177 -7.31 -2.06 16.61
C THR A 177 -8.52 -2.21 17.55
N PRO A 178 -8.33 -2.17 18.89
CA PRO A 178 -9.41 -2.49 19.84
C PRO A 178 -10.62 -1.55 19.77
N SER A 179 -10.37 -0.25 19.58
CA SER A 179 -11.43 0.76 19.41
C SER A 179 -10.85 2.10 18.97
N VAL A 180 -11.72 3.03 18.58
CA VAL A 180 -11.33 4.43 18.31
C VAL A 180 -10.84 5.20 19.54
N ALA A 181 -11.04 4.66 20.76
CA ALA A 181 -10.48 5.25 21.97
C ALA A 181 -8.96 5.02 22.06
N ALA A 182 -8.44 3.95 21.46
CA ALA A 182 -7.01 3.65 21.41
C ALA A 182 -6.25 4.61 20.49
N GLU A 183 -4.94 4.69 20.64
CA GLU A 183 -4.07 5.41 19.69
C GLU A 183 -3.87 4.55 18.43
N PHE A 184 -4.65 4.85 17.40
CA PHE A 184 -4.71 4.08 16.16
C PHE A 184 -4.06 4.79 14.96
N THR A 185 -3.46 5.96 15.16
CA THR A 185 -2.75 6.67 14.11
C THR A 185 -1.32 7.00 14.48
N TRP A 186 -0.48 7.07 13.44
CA TRP A 186 0.75 7.84 13.44
C TRP A 186 0.66 8.88 12.32
N PRO A 187 1.02 10.15 12.54
CA PRO A 187 1.26 10.75 13.85
C PRO A 187 -0.03 10.77 14.73
N PRO A 188 0.07 10.93 16.06
CA PRO A 188 -1.09 10.82 16.95
C PRO A 188 -2.18 11.87 16.72
N ASP A 189 -1.82 13.07 16.25
CA ASP A 189 -2.76 14.16 15.96
C ASP A 189 -3.72 13.84 14.80
N LEU A 190 -3.31 12.97 13.87
CA LEU A 190 -4.12 12.53 12.74
C LEU A 190 -5.45 11.88 13.18
N LYS A 191 -5.46 11.18 14.32
CA LYS A 191 -6.67 10.60 14.93
C LYS A 191 -7.77 11.63 15.10
N GLN A 192 -7.45 12.81 15.62
CA GLN A 192 -8.45 13.85 15.90
C GLN A 192 -8.99 14.45 14.60
N GLU A 193 -8.15 14.61 13.58
CA GLU A 193 -8.59 15.05 12.25
C GLU A 193 -9.57 14.04 11.61
N ILE A 194 -9.25 12.75 11.67
CA ILE A 194 -10.10 11.67 11.15
C ILE A 194 -11.45 11.65 11.88
N LEU A 195 -11.45 11.68 13.22
CA LEU A 195 -12.70 11.61 13.99
C LEU A 195 -13.57 12.86 13.84
N ARG A 196 -12.98 14.05 13.61
CA ARG A 196 -13.75 15.25 13.27
C ARG A 196 -14.40 15.15 11.91
N ARG A 197 -13.69 14.61 10.91
CA ARG A 197 -14.19 14.47 9.53
C ARG A 197 -15.23 13.36 9.42
N TRP A 198 -15.00 12.22 10.07
CA TRP A 198 -15.89 11.07 10.10
C TRP A 198 -16.26 10.70 11.55
N PRO A 199 -17.23 11.39 12.17
CA PRO A 199 -17.67 11.09 13.55
C PRO A 199 -18.21 9.67 13.76
N THR A 200 -18.53 8.96 12.67
CA THR A 200 -19.03 7.58 12.67
C THR A 200 -17.94 6.54 12.38
N TYR A 201 -16.68 6.96 12.27
CA TYR A 201 -15.54 6.05 12.09
C TYR A 201 -15.47 5.03 13.23
N SER A 202 -15.25 3.76 12.88
CA SER A 202 -15.32 2.67 13.84
C SER A 202 -14.52 1.46 13.36
N TYR A 203 -13.82 0.81 14.30
CA TYR A 203 -13.22 -0.52 14.11
C TYR A 203 -14.16 -1.67 14.49
N ARG A 204 -15.36 -1.37 15.00
CA ARG A 204 -16.30 -2.41 15.41
C ARG A 204 -16.85 -3.15 14.21
N ALA A 205 -16.82 -4.47 14.27
CA ALA A 205 -17.52 -5.33 13.33
C ALA A 205 -19.04 -5.25 13.55
N ASP A 206 -19.72 -4.34 12.87
CA ASP A 206 -21.18 -4.17 12.97
C ASP A 206 -21.98 -5.20 12.14
N TRP A 207 -21.61 -6.48 12.23
CA TRP A 207 -22.34 -7.56 11.56
C TRP A 207 -23.29 -8.30 12.51
N LYS A 208 -24.61 -8.10 12.35
CA LYS A 208 -25.60 -8.92 13.11
C LYS A 208 -25.88 -10.24 12.39
N ARG A 209 -25.57 -11.37 13.04
CA ARG A 209 -25.70 -12.74 12.51
C ARG A 209 -27.14 -13.25 12.38
N ARG A 210 -28.09 -12.75 13.18
CA ARG A 210 -29.50 -13.17 13.16
C ARG A 210 -30.39 -12.06 13.70
N VAL A 211 -31.19 -11.46 12.82
CA VAL A 211 -32.34 -10.62 13.21
C VAL A 211 -33.53 -11.13 12.40
N LEU A 212 -34.75 -11.05 12.96
CA LEU A 212 -35.99 -11.23 12.20
C LEU A 212 -35.93 -10.34 10.93
N GLY A 213 -36.19 -10.92 9.76
CA GLY A 213 -36.02 -10.27 8.46
C GLY A 213 -34.63 -10.46 7.84
N ARG A 214 -34.40 -11.62 7.23
CA ARG A 214 -33.13 -12.01 6.56
C ARG A 214 -32.68 -10.99 5.52
N ASP A 215 -33.61 -10.47 4.71
CA ASP A 215 -33.31 -9.47 3.68
C ASP A 215 -32.93 -8.10 4.27
N LYS A 216 -33.68 -7.61 5.27
CA LYS A 216 -33.36 -6.36 5.99
C LYS A 216 -31.97 -6.41 6.62
N THR A 217 -31.60 -7.56 7.18
CA THR A 217 -30.28 -7.79 7.77
C THR A 217 -29.19 -7.79 6.70
N LEU A 218 -29.38 -8.52 5.60
CA LEU A 218 -28.45 -8.55 4.47
C LEU A 218 -28.20 -7.13 3.95
N ARG A 219 -29.25 -6.39 3.61
CA ARG A 219 -29.16 -5.01 3.10
C ARG A 219 -28.45 -4.06 4.06
N ARG A 220 -28.74 -4.13 5.36
CA ARG A 220 -28.05 -3.29 6.35
C ARG A 220 -26.56 -3.57 6.33
N ASN A 221 -26.18 -4.83 6.31
CA ASN A 221 -24.79 -5.18 6.39
C ASN A 221 -24.03 -4.90 5.08
N LEU A 222 -24.66 -5.10 3.91
CA LEU A 222 -24.10 -4.66 2.62
C LEU A 222 -23.87 -3.15 2.60
N ARG A 223 -24.84 -2.34 3.05
CA ARG A 223 -24.65 -0.89 3.18
C ARG A 223 -23.50 -0.48 4.10
N HIS A 224 -23.24 -1.26 5.16
CA HIS A 224 -22.08 -1.02 6.02
C HIS A 224 -20.77 -1.30 5.28
N ILE A 225 -20.71 -2.39 4.52
CA ILE A 225 -19.56 -2.74 3.68
C ILE A 225 -19.33 -1.68 2.58
N GLU A 226 -20.38 -1.29 1.86
CA GLU A 226 -20.34 -0.24 0.82
C GLU A 226 -19.77 1.08 1.38
N ARG A 227 -20.28 1.51 2.54
CA ARG A 227 -19.76 2.72 3.22
C ARG A 227 -18.29 2.60 3.60
N SER A 228 -17.85 1.41 4.02
CA SER A 228 -16.44 1.18 4.35
C SER A 228 -15.53 1.29 3.12
N PHE A 229 -16.00 0.88 1.93
CA PHE A 229 -15.22 1.04 0.70
C PHE A 229 -15.03 2.51 0.35
N HIS A 230 -16.11 3.30 0.36
CA HIS A 230 -16.02 4.74 0.10
C HIS A 230 -15.19 5.46 1.17
N GLN A 231 -15.41 5.14 2.45
CA GLN A 231 -14.61 5.71 3.54
C GLN A 231 -13.13 5.36 3.43
N GLY A 232 -12.77 4.12 3.05
CA GLY A 232 -11.38 3.72 2.87
C GLY A 232 -10.68 4.51 1.75
N ALA A 233 -11.37 4.69 0.61
CA ALA A 233 -10.87 5.51 -0.49
C ALA A 233 -10.73 6.99 -0.10
N GLU A 234 -11.75 7.56 0.54
CA GLU A 234 -11.71 8.94 1.02
C GLU A 234 -10.59 9.16 2.04
N LEU A 235 -10.42 8.23 2.99
CA LEU A 235 -9.38 8.29 4.01
C LEU A 235 -7.98 8.24 3.39
N ALA A 236 -7.78 7.39 2.38
CA ALA A 236 -6.53 7.33 1.62
C ALA A 236 -6.19 8.65 0.94
N THR A 237 -7.16 9.26 0.24
CA THR A 237 -6.93 10.57 -0.41
C THR A 237 -6.69 11.68 0.60
N PHE A 238 -7.48 11.74 1.67
CA PHE A 238 -7.36 12.76 2.72
C PHE A 238 -6.00 12.69 3.43
N CYS A 239 -5.61 11.51 3.93
CA CYS A 239 -4.35 11.35 4.63
C CYS A 239 -3.16 11.52 3.68
N GLY A 240 -3.28 11.04 2.44
CA GLY A 240 -2.26 11.22 1.40
C GLY A 240 -1.99 12.70 1.12
N ASP A 241 -3.05 13.51 0.94
CA ASP A 241 -2.93 14.95 0.69
C ASP A 241 -2.42 15.72 1.92
N ARG A 242 -2.81 15.28 3.12
CA ARG A 242 -2.44 15.91 4.40
C ARG A 242 -0.99 15.65 4.80
N CYS A 243 -0.46 14.47 4.52
CA CYS A 243 0.81 14.01 5.06
C CYS A 243 1.90 13.82 3.99
N GLY A 244 1.53 13.72 2.71
CA GLY A 244 2.44 13.32 1.64
C GLY A 244 2.75 11.83 1.67
N TRP A 245 3.18 11.28 0.53
CA TRP A 245 3.52 9.88 0.35
C TRP A 245 4.33 9.64 -0.93
N ASP A 246 5.27 8.71 -0.87
CA ASP A 246 5.92 8.06 -2.02
C ASP A 246 5.33 6.66 -2.22
N VAL A 247 5.03 5.97 -1.12
CA VAL A 247 4.33 4.68 -1.12
C VAL A 247 3.10 4.78 -0.22
N LEU A 248 1.91 4.58 -0.78
CA LEU A 248 0.65 4.60 -0.04
C LEU A 248 -0.03 3.24 -0.17
N MET A 249 -0.41 2.63 0.94
CA MET A 249 -1.23 1.43 0.96
C MET A 249 -2.57 1.65 1.65
N VAL A 250 -3.64 1.15 1.05
CA VAL A 250 -4.96 1.02 1.67
C VAL A 250 -5.50 -0.39 1.49
N LEU A 251 -5.99 -1.00 2.57
CA LEU A 251 -6.60 -2.33 2.54
C LEU A 251 -8.13 -2.25 2.69
N PHE A 252 -8.85 -2.85 1.73
CA PHE A 252 -10.29 -3.09 1.83
C PHE A 252 -10.59 -4.43 2.51
N LYS A 253 -10.49 -4.46 3.84
CA LYS A 253 -10.74 -5.65 4.67
C LYS A 253 -12.10 -6.29 4.42
N LEU A 254 -13.14 -5.46 4.24
CA LEU A 254 -14.52 -5.96 4.19
C LEU A 254 -14.89 -6.70 2.90
N VAL A 255 -13.98 -6.81 1.92
CA VAL A 255 -14.15 -7.72 0.78
C VAL A 255 -14.21 -9.17 1.25
N ASP A 256 -13.34 -9.57 2.18
CA ASP A 256 -13.36 -10.88 2.84
C ASP A 256 -14.71 -11.13 3.53
N ASN A 257 -15.18 -10.15 4.31
CA ASN A 257 -16.48 -10.23 4.98
C ASN A 257 -17.63 -10.36 3.98
N LEU A 258 -17.60 -9.62 2.87
CA LEU A 258 -18.60 -9.71 1.81
C LEU A 258 -18.66 -11.14 1.28
N GLN A 259 -17.52 -11.70 0.89
CA GLN A 259 -17.43 -13.05 0.32
C GLN A 259 -17.86 -14.12 1.31
N HIS A 260 -17.34 -14.11 2.54
CA HIS A 260 -17.73 -15.07 3.58
C HIS A 260 -19.24 -15.12 3.83
N LYS A 261 -19.94 -13.99 3.70
CA LYS A 261 -21.37 -13.90 4.00
C LYS A 261 -22.27 -14.09 2.79
N THR A 262 -21.75 -13.82 1.59
CA THR A 262 -22.54 -13.79 0.36
C THR A 262 -22.08 -14.81 -0.68
N TRP A 263 -21.11 -15.68 -0.36
CA TRP A 263 -20.57 -16.68 -1.30
C TRP A 263 -21.65 -17.44 -2.07
N LYS A 264 -22.66 -17.97 -1.39
CA LYS A 264 -23.79 -18.69 -2.00
C LYS A 264 -24.71 -17.84 -2.90
N TYR A 265 -24.55 -16.52 -2.89
CA TYR A 265 -25.24 -15.59 -3.78
C TYR A 265 -24.37 -15.19 -4.97
N LEU A 266 -23.05 -15.39 -4.87
CA LEU A 266 -22.07 -15.03 -5.88
C LEU A 266 -21.63 -16.24 -6.71
N ASP A 267 -21.56 -17.43 -6.11
CA ASP A 267 -21.16 -18.67 -6.76
C ASP A 267 -22.17 -19.06 -7.85
N PRO A 268 -21.74 -19.19 -9.13
CA PRO A 268 -22.60 -19.60 -10.24
C PRO A 268 -23.40 -20.88 -9.99
N LYS A 269 -22.88 -21.80 -9.17
CA LYS A 269 -23.55 -23.07 -8.83
C LYS A 269 -24.79 -22.88 -7.95
N THR A 270 -24.90 -21.74 -7.25
CA THR A 270 -25.94 -21.52 -6.22
C THR A 270 -26.70 -20.21 -6.38
N SER A 271 -26.14 -19.21 -7.08
CA SER A 271 -26.69 -17.86 -7.20
C SER A 271 -28.09 -17.83 -7.83
N SER A 272 -28.39 -18.71 -8.78
CA SER A 272 -29.70 -18.82 -9.43
C SER A 272 -30.84 -19.15 -8.47
N ARG A 273 -30.55 -19.76 -7.30
CA ARG A 273 -31.53 -20.04 -6.24
C ARG A 273 -31.90 -18.79 -5.44
N TYR A 274 -31.12 -17.71 -5.55
CA TYR A 274 -31.25 -16.50 -4.75
C TYR A 274 -31.08 -15.22 -5.59
N PRO A 275 -31.85 -15.03 -6.68
CA PRO A 275 -31.58 -13.99 -7.67
C PRO A 275 -31.57 -12.57 -7.07
N HIS A 276 -32.46 -12.30 -6.12
CA HIS A 276 -32.51 -11.01 -5.44
C HIS A 276 -31.27 -10.74 -4.58
N ALA A 277 -30.85 -11.72 -3.76
CA ALA A 277 -29.67 -11.58 -2.91
C ALA A 277 -28.37 -11.57 -3.72
N ALA A 278 -28.33 -12.30 -4.84
CA ALA A 278 -27.24 -12.26 -5.82
C ALA A 278 -27.07 -10.87 -6.41
N ALA A 279 -28.18 -10.23 -6.84
CA ALA A 279 -28.14 -8.86 -7.33
C ALA A 279 -27.64 -7.86 -6.28
N LEU A 280 -28.08 -8.00 -5.03
CA LEU A 280 -27.59 -7.14 -3.93
C LEU A 280 -26.10 -7.34 -3.66
N ALA A 281 -25.62 -8.58 -3.61
CA ALA A 281 -24.20 -8.87 -3.41
C ALA A 281 -23.34 -8.35 -4.57
N ALA A 282 -23.79 -8.55 -5.82
CA ALA A 282 -23.13 -8.03 -7.02
C ALA A 282 -23.07 -6.48 -7.02
N ASN A 283 -24.13 -5.80 -6.57
CA ASN A 283 -24.13 -4.34 -6.46
C ASN A 283 -23.11 -3.84 -5.42
N CYS A 284 -22.81 -4.61 -4.38
CA CYS A 284 -21.76 -4.26 -3.42
C CYS A 284 -20.36 -4.26 -4.08
N PHE A 285 -20.11 -5.14 -5.06
CA PHE A 285 -18.89 -5.09 -5.88
C PHE A 285 -18.86 -3.91 -6.85
N VAL A 286 -20.02 -3.44 -7.33
CA VAL A 286 -20.10 -2.18 -8.09
C VAL A 286 -19.69 -1.00 -7.23
N GLU A 287 -20.11 -0.96 -5.95
CA GLU A 287 -19.68 0.08 -5.01
C GLU A 287 -18.19 -0.01 -4.67
N LEU A 288 -17.63 -1.23 -4.56
CA LEU A 288 -16.19 -1.42 -4.46
C LEU A 288 -15.48 -0.84 -5.69
N ASP A 289 -15.95 -1.14 -6.90
CA ASP A 289 -15.34 -0.64 -8.14
C ASP A 289 -15.36 0.89 -8.25
N LYS A 290 -16.40 1.55 -7.74
CA LYS A 290 -16.43 3.02 -7.62
C LYS A 290 -15.35 3.55 -6.68
N ALA A 291 -15.18 2.92 -5.51
CA ALA A 291 -14.12 3.29 -4.58
C ALA A 291 -12.72 3.07 -5.18
N LEU A 292 -12.54 1.98 -5.95
CA LEU A 292 -11.33 1.75 -6.74
C LEU A 292 -11.11 2.84 -7.80
N GLY A 293 -12.16 3.26 -8.51
CA GLY A 293 -12.11 4.38 -9.45
C GLY A 293 -11.57 5.67 -8.82
N THR A 294 -12.07 6.02 -7.64
CA THR A 294 -11.55 7.16 -6.85
C THR A 294 -10.05 7.05 -6.58
N LEU A 295 -9.57 5.87 -6.19
CA LEU A 295 -8.15 5.61 -5.93
C LEU A 295 -7.30 5.61 -7.21
N PHE A 296 -7.82 5.12 -8.33
CA PHE A 296 -7.11 5.16 -9.61
C PHE A 296 -6.99 6.58 -10.13
N ASP A 297 -8.04 7.40 -9.99
CA ASP A 297 -7.98 8.81 -10.32
C ASP A 297 -7.00 9.56 -9.42
N TYR A 298 -6.96 9.22 -8.12
CA TYR A 298 -5.97 9.74 -7.20
C TYR A 298 -4.54 9.40 -7.64
N ALA A 299 -4.27 8.13 -7.94
CA ALA A 299 -2.96 7.70 -8.45
C ALA A 299 -2.57 8.45 -9.73
N ARG A 300 -3.50 8.63 -10.67
CA ARG A 300 -3.24 9.38 -11.92
C ARG A 300 -2.85 10.83 -11.65
N ARG A 301 -3.52 11.52 -10.72
CA ARG A 301 -3.18 12.91 -10.33
C ARG A 301 -1.78 13.03 -9.74
N HIS A 302 -1.25 11.96 -9.16
CA HIS A 302 0.07 11.91 -8.56
C HIS A 302 1.11 11.19 -9.42
N SER A 303 0.79 10.86 -10.69
CA SER A 303 1.66 10.07 -11.58
C SER A 303 2.16 8.78 -10.93
N ALA A 304 1.33 8.16 -10.08
CA ALA A 304 1.69 6.98 -9.32
C ALA A 304 1.36 5.69 -10.08
N SER A 305 2.23 4.69 -9.96
CA SER A 305 1.92 3.32 -10.37
C SER A 305 0.96 2.68 -9.39
N VAL A 306 0.01 1.88 -9.89
CA VAL A 306 -0.95 1.15 -9.05
C VAL A 306 -0.55 -0.32 -8.96
N LEU A 307 -0.44 -0.83 -7.73
CA LEU A 307 -0.27 -2.24 -7.43
C LEU A 307 -1.52 -2.70 -6.67
N MET A 308 -2.21 -3.73 -7.17
CA MET A 308 -3.38 -4.30 -6.50
C MET A 308 -3.15 -5.77 -6.17
N MET A 309 -3.53 -6.20 -4.98
CA MET A 309 -3.37 -7.60 -4.55
C MET A 309 -4.40 -8.02 -3.50
N SER A 310 -4.46 -9.33 -3.25
CA SER A 310 -5.25 -9.97 -2.20
C SER A 310 -4.37 -10.88 -1.36
#